data_AF-A0A485BMC7-F1
#
_entry.id   AF-A0A485BMC7-F1
#
_cell.length_a   1.000
_cell.length_b   1.000
_cell.length_c   1.000
_cell.angle_alpha   90.00
_cell.angle_beta   90.00
_cell.angle_gamma   90.00
#
_symmetry.space_group_name_H-M   'P 1'
#
loop_
_entity.id
_entity.type
_entity.pdbx_description
1 polymer ?
#
loop_
_entity_poly.entity_id
_entity_poly.type
_entity_poly.pdbx_seq_one_letter_code
_entity_poly.pdbx_strand_id
1 'polypeptide(L)'
;MKPKQAEIIRHSMSLFNREGYQSPSIDRISENAGISKMTFYRYYPDKEALILAILQLKEYEFMQDLQNIIADKSSAREKLFAVFEYYNNWFKCEDFHGCMFTRALFEYGTSSQSIRMTCSTFKSRLYQFFRDILVSVLKPEPAERVADDDGHADRWRNRRPAG
;
A
#
# COMPACT_ATOMS: atom_id res chain seq x y z
N MET A 1 9.75 10.89 13.07
CA MET A 1 9.10 9.78 13.81
C MET A 1 9.95 9.41 15.02
N LYS A 2 9.36 9.16 16.20
CA LYS A 2 10.13 8.73 17.39
C LYS A 2 10.64 7.28 17.20
N PRO A 3 11.83 6.90 17.70
CA PRO A 3 12.39 5.55 17.49
C PRO A 3 11.43 4.42 17.89
N LYS A 4 10.79 4.52 19.07
CA LYS A 4 9.81 3.54 19.53
C LYS A 4 8.57 3.44 18.64
N GLN A 5 8.14 4.55 18.05
CA GLN A 5 7.00 4.55 17.13
C GLN A 5 7.35 3.80 15.83
N ALA A 6 8.58 3.98 15.33
CA ALA A 6 9.10 3.23 14.18
C ALA A 6 9.17 1.73 14.44
N GLU A 7 9.63 1.33 15.64
CA GLU A 7 9.64 -0.08 16.05
C GLU A 7 8.24 -0.68 16.07
N ILE A 8 7.27 0.00 16.70
CA ILE A 8 5.87 -0.46 16.73
C ILE A 8 5.33 -0.66 15.32
N ILE A 9 5.56 0.30 14.42
CA ILE A 9 5.17 0.20 13.01
C ILE A 9 5.81 -1.02 12.36
N ARG A 10 7.13 -1.19 12.45
CA ARG A 10 7.86 -2.28 11.79
C ARG A 10 7.38 -3.66 12.25
N HIS A 11 7.24 -3.85 13.57
CA HIS A 11 6.78 -5.12 14.13
C HIS A 11 5.32 -5.40 13.73
N SER A 12 4.45 -4.41 13.85
CA SER A 12 3.02 -4.56 13.51
C SER A 12 2.81 -4.78 12.02
N MET A 13 3.63 -4.17 11.18
CA MET A 13 3.58 -4.33 9.72
C MET A 13 3.82 -5.78 9.29
N SER A 14 4.83 -6.46 9.86
CA SER A 14 5.07 -7.88 9.59
C SER A 14 3.90 -8.75 10.04
N LEU A 15 3.31 -8.44 11.20
CA LEU A 15 2.14 -9.14 11.72
C LEU A 15 0.92 -8.96 10.80
N PHE A 16 0.61 -7.72 10.41
CA PHE A 16 -0.50 -7.40 9.52
C PHE A 16 -0.30 -7.92 8.10
N ASN A 17 0.94 -7.97 7.61
CA ASN A 17 1.27 -8.55 6.31
C ASN A 17 0.80 -10.01 6.27
N ARG A 18 1.14 -10.80 7.30
CA ARG A 18 0.80 -12.22 7.39
C ARG A 18 -0.66 -12.47 7.77
N GLU A 19 -1.12 -11.85 8.85
CA GLU A 19 -2.39 -12.20 9.51
C GLU A 19 -3.57 -11.29 9.13
N GLY A 20 -3.29 -10.16 8.46
CA GLY A 20 -4.29 -9.15 8.14
C GLY A 20 -4.51 -8.16 9.27
N TYR A 21 -5.42 -7.23 9.06
CA TYR A 21 -5.63 -6.12 9.97
C TYR A 21 -6.65 -6.45 11.06
N GLN A 22 -7.72 -7.18 10.72
CA GLN A 22 -8.79 -7.52 11.65
C GLN A 22 -8.37 -8.57 12.66
N SER A 23 -7.61 -9.59 12.26
CA SER A 23 -7.29 -10.74 13.10
C SER A 23 -6.45 -10.39 14.35
N PRO A 24 -5.34 -9.62 14.27
CA PRO A 24 -4.53 -9.33 15.44
C PRO A 24 -5.24 -8.37 16.41
N SER A 25 -5.30 -8.76 17.69
CA SER A 25 -5.75 -7.90 18.79
C SER A 25 -4.66 -6.91 19.19
N ILE A 26 -5.02 -5.83 19.91
CA ILE A 26 -4.03 -4.89 20.46
C ILE A 26 -3.06 -5.59 21.42
N ASP A 27 -3.52 -6.61 22.15
CA ASP A 27 -2.67 -7.39 23.04
C ASP A 27 -1.64 -8.20 22.24
N ARG A 28 -2.07 -8.86 21.15
CA ARG A 28 -1.18 -9.58 20.23
C ARG A 28 -0.18 -8.65 19.53
N ILE A 29 -0.62 -7.47 19.11
CA ILE A 29 0.24 -6.45 18.52
C ILE A 29 1.30 -5.98 19.53
N SER A 30 0.88 -5.75 20.79
CA SER A 30 1.76 -5.30 21.86
C SER A 30 2.81 -6.34 22.20
N GLU A 31 2.42 -7.61 22.33
CA GLU A 31 3.36 -8.74 22.49
C GLU A 31 4.37 -8.82 21.35
N ASN A 32 3.88 -8.79 20.09
CA ASN A 32 4.73 -8.89 18.91
C ASN A 32 5.74 -7.72 18.79
N ALA A 33 5.35 -6.54 19.28
CA ALA A 33 6.22 -5.36 19.33
C ALA A 33 7.06 -5.26 20.62
N GLY A 34 6.93 -6.20 21.56
CA GLY A 34 7.67 -6.19 22.83
C GLY A 34 7.34 -4.99 23.72
N ILE A 35 6.08 -4.53 23.70
CA ILE A 35 5.62 -3.37 24.47
C ILE A 35 4.39 -3.70 25.32
N SER A 36 4.09 -2.86 26.31
CA SER A 36 2.81 -2.95 27.03
C SER A 36 1.66 -2.33 26.23
N LYS A 37 0.43 -2.79 26.50
CA LYS A 37 -0.80 -2.18 25.98
C LYS A 37 -0.90 -0.68 26.28
N MET A 38 -0.49 -0.26 27.49
CA MET A 38 -0.41 1.15 27.86
C MET A 38 0.58 1.93 26.97
N THR A 39 1.70 1.31 26.61
CA THR A 39 2.67 1.90 25.68
C THR A 39 2.09 1.99 24.28
N PHE A 40 1.34 1.00 23.81
CA PHE A 40 0.63 1.07 22.53
C PHE A 40 -0.28 2.30 22.49
N TYR A 41 -1.15 2.44 23.49
CA TYR A 41 -2.11 3.55 23.57
C TYR A 41 -1.46 4.93 23.71
N ARG A 42 -0.22 5.00 24.21
CA ARG A 42 0.57 6.24 24.23
C ARG A 42 0.94 6.75 22.84
N TYR A 43 1.06 5.85 21.85
CA TYR A 43 1.42 6.21 20.47
C TYR A 43 0.22 6.18 19.51
N TYR A 44 -0.71 5.26 19.73
CA TYR A 44 -1.86 5.05 18.85
C TYR A 44 -3.14 4.90 19.67
N PRO A 45 -4.15 5.76 19.47
CA PRO A 45 -5.41 5.69 20.23
C PRO A 45 -6.16 4.38 20.00
N ASP A 46 -6.02 3.77 18.82
CA ASP A 46 -6.64 2.52 18.44
C ASP A 46 -5.82 1.79 17.36
N LYS A 47 -6.31 0.63 16.92
CA LYS A 47 -5.70 -0.16 15.85
C LYS A 47 -5.77 0.54 14.49
N GLU A 48 -6.82 1.30 14.21
CA GLU A 48 -6.99 1.99 12.92
C GLU A 48 -5.93 3.08 12.73
N ALA A 49 -5.62 3.85 13.78
CA ALA A 49 -4.56 4.85 13.76
C ALA A 49 -3.18 4.24 13.46
N LEU A 50 -2.90 3.04 13.97
CA LEU A 50 -1.68 2.30 13.63
C LEU A 50 -1.71 1.83 12.16
N ILE A 51 -2.84 1.33 11.66
CA ILE A 51 -2.99 0.92 10.26
C ILE A 51 -2.72 2.10 9.32
N LEU A 52 -3.32 3.26 9.59
CA LEU A 52 -3.12 4.47 8.80
C LEU A 52 -1.65 4.91 8.79
N ALA A 53 -0.97 4.88 9.94
CA ALA A 53 0.45 5.20 10.01
C ALA A 53 1.32 4.23 9.21
N ILE A 54 0.99 2.93 9.23
CA ILE A 54 1.67 1.91 8.41
C ILE A 54 1.45 2.17 6.93
N LEU A 55 0.21 2.43 6.50
CA LEU A 55 -0.12 2.71 5.10
C LEU A 55 0.59 3.96 4.58
N GLN A 56 0.65 5.03 5.38
CA GLN A 56 1.38 6.26 5.04
C GLN A 56 2.88 6.02 4.88
N LEU A 57 3.49 5.25 5.79
CA LEU A 57 4.91 4.90 5.67
C LEU A 57 5.14 4.05 4.41
N LYS A 58 4.30 3.03 4.18
CA LYS A 58 4.40 2.16 3.00
C LYS A 58 4.24 2.90 1.70
N GLU A 59 3.31 3.85 1.64
CA GLU A 59 3.14 4.70 0.48
C GLU A 59 4.40 5.52 0.21
N TYR A 60 4.96 6.15 1.25
CA TYR A 60 6.18 6.95 1.12
C TYR A 60 7.36 6.11 0.61
N GLU A 61 7.64 4.97 1.26
CA GLU A 61 8.70 4.04 0.86
C GLU A 61 8.51 3.57 -0.58
N PHE A 62 7.31 3.09 -0.91
CA PHE A 62 7.00 2.54 -2.22
C PHE A 62 7.15 3.58 -3.33
N MET A 63 6.61 4.78 -3.15
CA MET A 63 6.73 5.85 -4.15
C MET A 63 8.18 6.32 -4.30
N GLN A 64 8.95 6.36 -3.21
CA GLN A 64 10.36 6.69 -3.27
C GLN A 64 11.17 5.63 -4.03
N ASP A 65 10.90 4.35 -3.79
CA ASP A 65 11.55 3.24 -4.49
C ASP A 65 11.26 3.31 -6.00
N LEU A 66 10.00 3.52 -6.39
CA LEU A 66 9.63 3.69 -7.79
C LEU A 66 10.39 4.83 -8.46
N GLN A 67 10.50 6.00 -7.80
CA GLN A 67 11.25 7.14 -8.33
C GLN A 67 12.74 6.81 -8.49
N ASN A 68 13.35 6.16 -7.51
CA ASN A 68 14.75 5.77 -7.55
C ASN A 68 15.04 4.78 -8.69
N ILE A 69 14.16 3.80 -8.88
CA ILE A 69 14.30 2.74 -9.89
C ILE A 69 14.28 3.30 -11.32
N ILE A 70 13.53 4.37 -11.55
CA ILE A 70 13.42 5.00 -12.88
C ILE A 70 14.43 6.12 -13.12
N ALA A 71 15.16 6.56 -12.09
CA ALA A 71 15.97 7.78 -12.11
C ALA A 71 17.10 7.75 -13.15
N ASP A 72 17.70 6.58 -13.39
CA ASP A 72 18.79 6.35 -14.33
C ASP A 72 18.32 5.85 -15.72
N LYS A 73 17.01 5.70 -15.91
CA LYS A 73 16.44 5.15 -17.16
C LYS A 73 16.13 6.26 -18.17
N SER A 74 16.54 6.04 -19.41
CA SER A 74 16.55 7.08 -20.45
C SER A 74 15.23 7.17 -21.23
N SER A 75 14.51 6.06 -21.37
CA SER A 75 13.26 5.99 -22.14
C SER A 75 12.06 5.58 -21.29
N ALA A 76 10.85 5.97 -21.73
CA ALA A 76 9.60 5.53 -21.08
C ALA A 76 9.49 4.01 -20.99
N ARG A 77 9.94 3.31 -22.04
CA ARG A 77 9.96 1.85 -22.09
C ARG A 77 10.84 1.29 -20.97
N GLU A 78 12.09 1.74 -20.86
CA GLU A 78 13.01 1.28 -19.80
C GLU A 78 12.45 1.55 -18.40
N LYS A 79 11.83 2.72 -18.19
CA LYS A 79 11.18 3.06 -16.91
C LYS A 79 10.05 2.08 -16.56
N LEU A 80 9.15 1.82 -17.50
CA LEU A 80 8.04 0.88 -17.29
C LEU A 80 8.53 -0.55 -17.04
N PHE A 81 9.52 -1.02 -17.81
CA PHE A 81 10.11 -2.34 -17.59
C PHE A 81 10.75 -2.46 -16.21
N ALA A 82 11.49 -1.44 -15.76
CA ALA A 82 12.11 -1.44 -14.42
C ALA A 82 11.05 -1.49 -13.31
N VAL A 83 9.93 -0.77 -13.46
CA VAL A 83 8.80 -0.83 -12.53
C VAL A 83 8.16 -2.22 -12.51
N PHE A 84 7.95 -2.85 -13.67
CA PHE A 84 7.41 -4.22 -13.73
C PHE A 84 8.37 -5.27 -13.15
N GLU A 85 9.68 -5.12 -13.35
CA GLU A 85 10.68 -5.97 -12.71
C GLU A 85 10.65 -5.83 -11.19
N TYR A 86 10.50 -4.61 -10.67
CA TYR A 86 10.33 -4.35 -9.25
C TYR A 86 9.09 -5.06 -8.67
N TYR A 87 7.93 -4.96 -9.34
CA TYR A 87 6.74 -5.72 -8.96
C TYR A 87 6.96 -7.24 -9.02
N ASN A 88 7.58 -7.74 -10.08
CA ASN A 88 7.88 -9.16 -10.25
C ASN A 88 8.80 -9.69 -9.14
N ASN A 89 9.78 -8.90 -8.71
CA ASN A 89 10.65 -9.25 -7.60
C ASN A 89 9.88 -9.26 -6.28
N TRP A 90 9.04 -8.26 -6.03
CA TRP A 90 8.19 -8.22 -4.85
C TRP A 90 7.23 -9.42 -4.77
N PHE A 91 6.62 -9.81 -5.89
CA PHE A 91 5.71 -10.97 -5.95
C PHE A 91 6.40 -12.31 -5.69
N LYS A 92 7.72 -12.38 -5.85
CA LYS A 92 8.52 -13.59 -5.61
C LYS A 92 9.09 -13.67 -4.20
N CYS A 93 8.98 -12.62 -3.40
CA CYS A 93 9.38 -12.66 -1.99
C CYS A 93 8.56 -13.71 -1.23
N GLU A 94 9.19 -14.52 -0.39
CA GLU A 94 8.51 -15.55 0.40
C GLU A 94 7.45 -14.95 1.36
N ASP A 95 7.66 -13.72 1.82
CA ASP A 95 6.73 -12.97 2.68
C ASP A 95 5.72 -12.13 1.87
N PHE A 96 5.48 -12.49 0.60
CA PHE A 96 4.45 -11.82 -0.21
C PHE A 96 3.05 -12.33 0.17
N HIS A 97 2.28 -11.45 0.83
CA HIS A 97 0.89 -11.69 1.23
C HIS A 97 -0.11 -10.78 0.50
N GLY A 98 0.26 -10.31 -0.69
CA GLY A 98 -0.53 -9.34 -1.46
C GLY A 98 -0.25 -7.89 -1.08
N CYS A 99 -1.04 -6.98 -1.65
CA CYS A 99 -0.91 -5.55 -1.41
C CYS A 99 -1.60 -5.15 -0.09
N MET A 100 -0.83 -4.53 0.81
CA MET A 100 -1.33 -4.01 2.08
C MET A 100 -2.51 -3.02 1.91
N PHE A 101 -2.48 -2.18 0.86
CA PHE A 101 -3.58 -1.25 0.57
C PHE A 101 -4.86 -1.96 0.13
N THR A 102 -4.75 -2.94 -0.79
CA THR A 102 -5.89 -3.74 -1.22
C THR A 102 -6.50 -4.51 -0.06
N ARG A 103 -5.66 -5.07 0.82
CA ARG A 103 -6.11 -5.77 2.02
C ARG A 103 -6.80 -4.83 3.01
N ALA A 104 -6.28 -3.62 3.21
CA ALA A 104 -6.91 -2.62 4.06
C ALA A 104 -8.28 -2.19 3.52
N LEU A 105 -8.41 -1.99 2.20
CA LEU A 105 -9.70 -1.72 1.56
C LEU A 105 -10.68 -2.88 1.71
N PHE A 106 -10.21 -4.11 1.60
CA PHE A 106 -11.08 -5.29 1.76
C PHE A 106 -11.61 -5.40 3.19
N GLU A 107 -10.73 -5.24 4.18
CA GLU A 107 -11.07 -5.46 5.59
C GLU A 107 -11.73 -4.24 6.28
N TYR A 108 -11.42 -3.02 5.86
CA TYR A 108 -11.88 -1.78 6.49
C TYR A 108 -12.59 -0.82 5.53
N GLY A 109 -12.61 -1.10 4.23
CA GLY A 109 -13.12 -0.16 3.23
C GLY A 109 -14.61 0.13 3.33
N THR A 110 -15.42 -0.67 4.04
CA THR A 110 -16.83 -0.35 4.32
C THR A 110 -16.99 0.49 5.58
N SER A 111 -16.16 0.26 6.60
CA SER A 111 -16.29 0.84 7.94
C SER A 111 -15.44 2.09 8.19
N SER A 112 -14.33 2.29 7.47
CA SER A 112 -13.42 3.43 7.66
C SER A 112 -13.31 4.30 6.41
N GLN A 113 -13.79 5.54 6.52
CA GLN A 113 -13.58 6.57 5.49
C GLN A 113 -12.09 6.94 5.37
N SER A 114 -11.37 7.01 6.49
CA SER A 114 -9.94 7.38 6.52
C SER A 114 -9.08 6.38 5.75
N ILE A 115 -9.34 5.08 5.90
CA ILE A 115 -8.63 4.04 5.15
C ILE A 115 -9.00 4.10 3.67
N ARG A 116 -10.28 4.28 3.32
CA ARG A 116 -10.70 4.50 1.92
C ARG A 116 -9.95 5.66 1.27
N MET A 117 -9.91 6.81 1.95
CA MET A 117 -9.25 8.01 1.44
C MET A 117 -7.75 7.79 1.27
N THR A 118 -7.09 7.18 2.26
CA THR A 118 -5.65 6.87 2.19
C THR A 118 -5.33 5.97 0.99
N CYS A 119 -6.11 4.91 0.78
CA CYS A 119 -5.89 4.01 -0.34
C CYS A 119 -6.23 4.66 -1.70
N SER A 120 -7.25 5.52 -1.74
CA SER A 120 -7.59 6.31 -2.93
C SER A 120 -6.47 7.28 -3.30
N THR A 121 -5.92 8.00 -2.32
CA THR A 121 -4.77 8.90 -2.52
C THR A 121 -3.55 8.14 -3.04
N PHE A 122 -3.23 6.98 -2.45
CA PHE A 122 -2.14 6.14 -2.94
C PHE A 122 -2.35 5.72 -4.40
N LYS A 123 -3.57 5.26 -4.73
CA LYS A 123 -3.94 4.90 -6.11
C LYS A 123 -3.75 6.08 -7.07
N SER A 124 -4.26 7.27 -6.72
CA SER A 124 -4.14 8.47 -7.55
C SER A 124 -2.68 8.88 -7.77
N ARG A 125 -1.81 8.71 -6.76
CA ARG A 125 -0.36 8.98 -6.91
C ARG A 125 0.32 7.96 -7.82
N LEU A 126 -0.03 6.68 -7.71
CA LEU A 126 0.50 5.65 -8.61
C LEU A 126 0.03 5.87 -10.06
N TYR A 127 -1.24 6.24 -10.25
CA TYR A 127 -1.78 6.66 -11.54
C TYR A 127 -0.98 7.82 -12.13
N GLN A 128 -0.78 8.89 -11.35
CA GLN A 128 -0.03 10.05 -11.81
C GLN A 128 1.40 9.68 -12.19
N PHE A 129 2.05 8.81 -11.40
CA PHE A 129 3.40 8.32 -11.69
C PHE A 129 3.48 7.63 -13.07
N PHE A 130 2.57 6.69 -13.36
CA PHE A 130 2.55 6.03 -14.67
C PHE A 130 2.21 7.00 -15.80
N ARG A 131 1.25 7.89 -15.57
CA ARG A 131 0.88 8.94 -16.52
C ARG A 131 2.09 9.80 -16.89
N ASP A 132 2.87 10.24 -15.91
CA ASP A 132 4.06 11.08 -16.13
C ASP A 132 5.14 10.38 -16.95
N ILE A 133 5.26 9.06 -16.83
CA ILE A 133 6.14 8.26 -17.71
C ILE A 133 5.56 8.22 -19.14
N LEU A 134 4.26 7.92 -19.27
CA LEU A 134 3.59 7.68 -20.54
C LEU A 134 3.43 8.94 -21.40
N VAL A 135 3.24 10.12 -20.81
CA VAL A 135 3.10 11.38 -21.56
C VAL A 135 4.35 11.76 -22.38
N SER A 136 5.50 11.14 -22.09
CA SER A 136 6.70 11.32 -22.91
C SER A 136 6.64 10.58 -24.26
N VAL A 137 5.73 9.60 -24.41
CA VAL A 137 5.58 8.76 -25.60
C VAL A 137 4.15 8.71 -26.16
N LEU A 138 3.16 9.13 -25.37
CA LEU A 138 1.76 9.23 -25.74
C LEU A 138 1.25 10.67 -25.57
N LYS A 139 0.21 11.03 -26.33
CA LYS A 139 -0.55 12.27 -26.05
C LYS A 139 -1.25 12.17 -24.68
N PRO A 140 -1.62 13.30 -24.05
CA PRO A 140 -2.21 13.31 -22.71
C PRO A 140 -3.45 12.40 -22.52
N GLU A 141 -4.41 12.44 -23.44
CA GLU A 141 -5.66 11.65 -23.33
C GLU A 141 -5.40 10.13 -23.42
N PRO A 142 -4.62 9.62 -24.40
CA PRO A 142 -4.19 8.23 -24.38
C PRO A 142 -3.35 7.83 -23.16
N ALA A 143 -2.48 8.70 -22.65
CA ALA A 143 -1.68 8.42 -21.46
C ALA A 143 -2.55 8.25 -20.21
N GLU A 144 -3.53 9.13 -20.04
CA GLU A 144 -4.55 9.06 -18.99
C GLU A 144 -5.32 7.74 -19.05
N ARG A 145 -5.86 7.37 -20.21
CA ARG A 145 -6.61 6.11 -20.35
C ARG A 145 -5.78 4.85 -20.08
N VAL A 146 -4.47 4.88 -20.35
CA VAL A 146 -3.58 3.72 -20.13
C VAL A 146 -3.09 3.64 -18.69
N ALA A 147 -2.82 4.79 -18.07
CA ALA A 147 -2.42 4.82 -16.66
C ALA A 147 -3.59 4.48 -15.72
N ASP A 148 -4.82 4.76 -16.14
CA ASP A 148 -6.02 4.53 -15.34
C ASP A 148 -6.41 3.04 -15.33
N ASP A 149 -6.25 2.41 -14.18
CA ASP A 149 -6.67 1.01 -13.90
C ASP A 149 -8.14 0.92 -13.41
N ASP A 150 -8.94 1.99 -13.50
CA ASP A 150 -10.33 2.01 -13.01
C ASP A 150 -11.30 1.08 -13.79
N GLY A 151 -10.88 0.51 -14.92
CA GLY A 151 -11.68 -0.48 -15.66
C GLY A 151 -11.92 -1.80 -14.90
N HIS A 152 -11.16 -2.10 -13.84
CA HIS A 152 -11.25 -3.38 -13.12
C HIS A 152 -11.87 -3.33 -11.71
N ALA A 153 -11.87 -2.18 -11.02
CA ALA A 153 -12.33 -2.11 -9.62
C ALA A 153 -13.85 -2.34 -9.46
N ASP A 154 -14.67 -1.84 -10.41
CA ASP A 154 -16.13 -2.05 -10.38
C ASP A 154 -16.56 -3.48 -10.72
N ARG A 155 -15.72 -4.25 -11.44
CA ARG A 155 -16.00 -5.65 -11.76
C ARG A 155 -15.85 -6.59 -10.56
N TRP A 156 -15.02 -6.26 -9.57
CA TRP A 156 -14.81 -7.10 -8.38
C TRP A 156 -15.88 -6.89 -7.30
N ARG A 157 -16.52 -5.71 -7.21
CA ARG A 157 -17.65 -5.48 -6.29
C ARG A 157 -18.89 -6.31 -6.66
N ASN A 158 -19.04 -6.69 -7.93
CA ASN A 158 -20.21 -7.39 -8.45
C ASN A 158 -20.02 -8.88 -8.73
N ARG A 159 -18.85 -9.46 -8.44
CA ARG A 159 -18.68 -10.93 -8.46
C ARG A 159 -18.97 -11.50 -7.07
N ARG A 160 -20.26 -11.76 -6.79
CA ARG A 160 -20.60 -12.79 -5.80
C ARG A 160 -20.05 -14.13 -6.33
N PRO A 161 -19.45 -15.00 -5.50
CA PRO A 161 -19.25 -16.38 -5.92
C PRO A 161 -20.62 -16.98 -6.23
N ALA A 162 -20.76 -17.53 -7.43
CA ALA A 162 -21.92 -18.32 -7.79
C ALA A 162 -21.74 -19.71 -7.17
N GLY A 163 -22.68 -20.11 -6.30
CA GLY A 163 -22.91 -21.50 -5.89
C GLY A 163 -21.89 -22.08 -4.91
#